data_AF-S2XQC8-F1
#
_entry.id   AF-S2XQC8-F1
#
_cell.length_a   1.000
_cell.length_b   1.000
_cell.length_c   1.000
_cell.angle_alpha   90.00
_cell.angle_beta   90.00
_cell.angle_gamma   90.00
#
_symmetry.space_group_name_H-M   'P 1'
#
loop_
_entity.id
_entity.type
_entity.pdbx_description
1 polymer ?
#
loop_
_entity_poly.entity_id
_entity_poly.type
_entity_poly.pdbx_seq_one_letter_code
_entity_poly.pdbx_strand_id
1 'polypeptide(L)' 'MTVFKNRHFTGGLLILVLALFGFAFLTISSSYFNTSEINLASTRCYEIGGEVILEIHNNFTSEYSFECKK' A
#
# COMPACT_ATOMS: atom_id res chain seq x y z
N MET A 1 -6.96 29.12 20.75
CA MET A 1 -7.19 27.66 20.95
C MET A 1 -8.64 27.46 21.40
N THR A 2 -9.60 27.65 20.49
CA THR A 2 -11.05 27.64 20.77
C THR A 2 -11.78 26.46 20.12
N VAL A 3 -11.08 25.72 19.25
CA VAL A 3 -11.63 24.63 18.42
C VAL A 3 -12.05 23.41 19.25
N PHE A 4 -11.40 23.15 20.38
CA PHE A 4 -11.66 21.97 21.22
C PHE A 4 -12.84 22.10 22.20
N LYS A 5 -13.53 23.25 22.24
CA LYS A 5 -14.57 23.51 23.26
C LYS A 5 -15.92 22.83 22.95
N ASN A 6 -16.18 22.47 21.69
CA ASN A 6 -17.43 21.83 21.30
C ASN A 6 -17.27 20.29 21.26
N ARG A 7 -17.95 19.59 22.18
CA ARG A 7 -17.87 18.11 22.32
C ARG A 7 -18.18 17.36 21.02
N HIS A 8 -19.12 17.87 20.22
CA HIS A 8 -19.49 17.28 18.93
C HIS A 8 -18.41 17.48 17.86
N PHE A 9 -17.75 18.65 17.86
CA PHE A 9 -16.65 18.94 16.96
C PHE A 9 -15.43 18.06 17.25
N THR A 10 -15.09 17.90 18.53
CA THR A 10 -14.00 17.01 18.97
C THR A 10 -14.28 15.54 18.61
N GLY A 11 -15.52 15.07 18.78
CA GLY A 11 -15.91 13.72 18.38
C GLY A 11 -15.80 13.49 16.87
N GLY A 12 -16.29 14.44 16.05
CA GLY A 12 -16.14 14.37 14.60
C GLY A 12 -14.68 14.38 14.14
N LEU A 13 -13.83 15.19 14.78
CA LEU A 13 -12.40 15.25 14.49
C LEU A 13 -11.71 13.91 14.78
N LEU A 14 -12.04 13.24 15.89
CA LEU A 14 -11.48 11.93 16.23
C LEU A 14 -11.86 10.86 15.20
N ILE A 15 -13.13 10.84 14.77
CA ILE A 15 -13.59 9.91 13.73
C ILE A 15 -12.82 10.14 12.42
N LEU A 16 -12.64 11.40 12.02
CA LEU A 16 -11.86 11.74 10.83
C LEU A 16 -10.41 11.26 10.93
N VAL A 17 -9.76 11.49 12.08
CA VAL A 17 -8.38 11.05 12.31
C VAL A 17 -8.27 9.52 12.24
N LEU A 18 -9.20 8.79 12.85
CA LEU A 18 -9.22 7.33 12.79
C LEU A 18 -9.45 6.82 11.38
N ALA A 19 -10.35 7.45 10.61
CA ALA A 19 -10.61 7.08 9.23
C ALA A 19 -9.37 7.30 8.35
N LEU A 20 -8.70 8.45 8.49
CA LEU A 20 -7.45 8.74 7.77
C LEU A 20 -6.33 7.77 8.15
N PHE A 21 -6.20 7.45 9.44
CA PHE A 21 -5.22 6.49 9.91
C PHE A 21 -5.49 5.09 9.34
N GLY A 22 -6.74 4.63 9.38
CA GLY A 22 -7.15 3.35 8.81
C GLY A 22 -6.87 3.28 7.31
N PHE A 23 -7.22 4.33 6.56
CA PHE A 23 -6.94 4.39 5.13
C PHE A 23 -5.43 4.34 4.84
N ALA A 24 -4.63 5.16 5.52
CA ALA A 24 -3.18 5.17 5.36
C ALA A 24 -2.56 3.82 5.71
N PHE A 25 -3.00 3.19 6.81
CA PHE A 25 -2.53 1.88 7.22
C PHE A 25 -2.82 0.81 6.17
N LEU A 26 -4.02 0.81 5.59
CA LEU A 26 -4.39 -0.13 4.53
C LEU A 26 -3.56 0.08 3.26
N THR A 27 -3.38 1.34 2.82
CA THR A 27 -2.56 1.66 1.63
C THR A 27 -1.11 1.22 1.83
N ILE A 28 -0.50 1.56 2.96
CA ILE A 28 0.88 1.18 3.28
C ILE A 28 1.03 -0.35 3.35
N SER A 29 0.07 -1.02 3.99
CA SER A 29 0.09 -2.49 4.09
C SER A 29 0.01 -3.13 2.70
N SER A 30 -0.92 -2.68 1.86
CA SER A 30 -1.04 -3.18 0.48
C SER A 30 0.26 -2.98 -0.30
N SER A 31 0.86 -1.79 -0.22
CA SER A 31 2.14 -1.50 -0.86
C SER A 31 3.25 -2.43 -0.37
N TYR A 32 3.37 -2.60 0.94
CA TYR A 32 4.39 -3.47 1.54
C TYR A 32 4.26 -4.93 1.08
N PHE A 33 3.04 -5.48 1.10
CA PHE A 33 2.80 -6.85 0.67
C PHE A 33 3.07 -7.03 -0.82
N ASN A 34 2.53 -6.15 -1.67
CA ASN A 34 2.75 -6.22 -3.11
C ASN A 34 4.24 -6.11 -3.47
N THR A 35 4.98 -5.18 -2.86
CA THR A 35 6.44 -5.07 -3.07
C THR A 35 7.18 -6.32 -2.59
N SER A 36 6.77 -6.91 -1.47
CA SER A 36 7.38 -8.15 -0.97
C SER A 36 7.14 -9.33 -1.91
N GLU A 37 5.93 -9.45 -2.46
CA GLU A 37 5.59 -10.48 -3.46
C GLU A 37 6.37 -10.29 -4.76
N ILE A 38 6.44 -9.06 -5.29
CA ILE A 38 7.24 -8.73 -6.48
C ILE A 38 8.69 -9.18 -6.28
N ASN A 39 9.29 -8.87 -5.14
CA ASN A 39 10.68 -9.22 -4.85
C ASN A 39 10.87 -10.74 -4.83
N LEU A 40 9.95 -11.47 -4.19
CA LEU A 40 10.00 -12.93 -4.12
C LEU A 40 9.84 -13.56 -5.51
N ALA A 41 8.83 -13.14 -6.27
CA ALA A 41 8.55 -13.63 -7.61
C ALA A 41 9.71 -13.34 -8.57
N SER A 42 10.27 -12.13 -8.51
CA SER A 42 11.43 -11.73 -9.30
C SER A 42 12.64 -12.60 -9.00
N THR A 43 12.93 -12.81 -7.71
CA THR A 43 14.06 -13.67 -7.28
C THR A 43 13.92 -15.08 -7.85
N ARG A 44 12.73 -15.67 -7.75
CA ARG A 44 12.46 -17.01 -8.32
C ARG A 44 12.56 -17.06 -9.84
N CYS A 45 12.14 -16.01 -10.53
CA CYS A 45 12.27 -15.93 -11.98
C CYS A 45 13.75 -15.91 -12.41
N TYR A 46 14.57 -15.10 -11.75
CA TYR A 46 16.01 -15.04 -12.02
C TYR A 46 16.73 -16.35 -11.70
N GLU A 47 16.32 -17.08 -10.65
CA GLU A 47 16.89 -18.40 -10.30
C GLU A 47 16.74 -19.44 -11.43
N ILE A 48 15.69 -19.34 -12.25
CA ILE A 48 15.48 -20.25 -13.39
C ILE A 48 16.03 -19.70 -14.72
N GLY A 49 16.78 -18.59 -14.65
CA GLY A 49 17.33 -17.89 -15.82
C GLY A 49 16.29 -17.11 -16.63
N GLY A 50 15.13 -16.82 -16.04
CA GLY A 50 14.07 -16.06 -16.69
C GLY A 50 14.29 -14.54 -16.63
N GLU A 51 13.58 -13.83 -17.50
CA GLU A 51 13.48 -12.37 -17.55
C GLU A 51 12.17 -11.92 -16.88
N VAL A 52 12.29 -10.96 -15.96
CA VAL A 52 11.15 -10.38 -15.24
C VAL A 52 10.55 -9.23 -16.05
N ILE A 53 9.25 -9.32 -16.33
CA ILE A 53 8.44 -8.22 -16.85
C ILE A 53 7.48 -7.79 -15.75
N LEU A 54 7.69 -6.59 -15.23
CA LEU A 54 6.93 -6.01 -14.14
C LEU A 54 6.31 -4.70 -14.60
N GLU A 55 5.00 -4.58 -14.44
CA GLU A 55 4.24 -3.34 -14.68
C GLU A 55 3.59 -2.89 -13.38
N ILE A 56 3.88 -1.65 -12.95
CA ILE A 56 3.23 -1.04 -11.78
C ILE A 56 2.07 -0.18 -12.26
N HIS A 57 0.86 -0.54 -11.82
CA HIS A 57 -0.38 0.15 -12.16
C HIS A 57 -0.72 1.26 -11.17
N ASN A 58 -0.30 1.11 -9.91
CA ASN A 58 -0.53 2.11 -8.87
C ASN A 58 0.66 2.24 -7.92
N ASN A 59 1.25 3.42 -7.85
CA ASN A 59 2.42 3.70 -7.02
C ASN A 59 2.11 3.76 -5.52
N PHE A 60 0.86 4.02 -5.11
CA PHE A 60 0.48 4.10 -3.68
C PHE A 60 0.27 2.74 -3.05
N THR A 61 -0.33 1.80 -3.79
CA THR A 61 -0.58 0.43 -3.33
C THR A 61 0.44 -0.57 -3.88
N SER A 62 1.38 -0.11 -4.71
CA SER A 62 2.28 -0.96 -5.50
C SER A 62 1.52 -2.03 -6.31
N GLU A 63 0.29 -1.74 -6.74
CA GLU A 63 -0.50 -2.67 -7.56
C GLU A 63 0.24 -2.96 -8.86
N TYR A 64 0.29 -4.23 -9.25
CA TYR A 64 1.22 -4.68 -10.28
C TYR A 64 0.68 -5.82 -11.14
N SER A 65 1.29 -5.99 -12.30
CA SER A 65 1.27 -7.23 -13.08
C SER A 65 2.69 -7.77 -13.23
N PHE A 66 2.82 -9.08 -13.12
CA PHE A 66 4.11 -9.77 -13.14
C PHE A 66 4.07 -10.91 -14.15
N GLU A 67 5.07 -10.97 -15.02
CA GLU A 67 5.33 -12.08 -15.92
C GLU A 67 6.80 -12.48 -15.82
N CYS A 68 7.07 -13.80 -15.86
CA CYS A 68 8.41 -14.35 -15.96
C CYS A 68 8.53 -15.06 -17.31
N LYS A 69 9.35 -14.53 -18.22
CA LYS A 69 9.63 -15.15 -19.52
C LYS A 69 10.90 -15.98 -19.46
N LYS A 70 10.89 -17.13 -20.10
CA LYS A 70 12.04 -18.02 -20.20
C LYS A 70 12.40 -18.25 -21.66
#